data_AF-A0A7V6YWB2-F1
#
_entry.id   AF-A0A7V6YWB2-F1
#
_cell.length_a   1.000
_cell.length_b   1.000
_cell.length_c   1.000
_cell.angle_alpha   90.00
_cell.angle_beta   90.00
_cell.angle_gamma   90.00
#
_symmetry.space_group_name_H-M   'P 1'
#
loop_
_entity.id
_entity.type
_entity.pdbx_description
1 polymer ?
#
loop_
_entity_poly.entity_id
_entity_poly.type
_entity_poly.pdbx_seq_one_letter_code
_entity_poly.pdbx_strand_id
1 'polypeptide(L)'
;MKKILLILLTMLLVIVVTACNDTTTQKEVNNIRNDNEIAVDTEGTVDHSNYDKISAYMEEECKNVFSPYYELLAFEISDYQEEVVNGNVEATFFYKLIHKNYDKDPDTVGYIKEAKESGNVNYQQMYDEYLQPKEMNFELKAMIDENDGITLYSNVSPKGIEWEETKMSDFIISK
;
A
#
# COMPACT_ATOMS: atom_id res chain seq x y z
N MET A 1 43.83 -11.11 -15.33
CA MET A 1 43.66 -11.28 -16.79
C MET A 1 42.18 -11.23 -17.10
N LYS A 2 41.76 -10.20 -17.84
CA LYS A 2 40.37 -9.92 -18.22
C LYS A 2 39.96 -10.84 -19.38
N LYS A 3 38.72 -11.34 -19.37
CA LYS A 3 37.97 -11.66 -20.59
C LYS A 3 36.52 -11.19 -20.41
N ILE A 4 36.27 -10.01 -20.97
CA ILE A 4 34.93 -9.42 -21.14
C ILE A 4 34.39 -10.01 -22.44
N LEU A 5 33.24 -10.68 -22.38
CA LEU A 5 32.54 -11.16 -23.56
C LEU A 5 31.55 -10.07 -24.00
N LEU A 6 31.90 -9.39 -25.09
CA LEU A 6 31.12 -8.37 -25.75
C LEU A 6 30.24 -9.06 -26.80
N ILE A 7 28.92 -9.08 -26.64
CA ILE A 7 27.98 -9.52 -27.67
C ILE A 7 27.34 -8.28 -28.29
N LEU A 8 27.81 -7.95 -29.50
CA LEU A 8 27.20 -6.99 -30.41
C LEU A 8 26.05 -7.71 -31.13
N LEU A 9 24.81 -7.22 -31.00
CA LEU A 9 23.73 -7.57 -31.92
C LEU A 9 23.25 -6.30 -32.61
N THR A 10 23.64 -6.17 -33.88
CA THR A 10 23.24 -5.13 -34.82
C THR A 10 22.12 -5.60 -35.73
N MET A 11 21.35 -4.63 -36.26
CA MET A 11 20.38 -4.69 -37.37
C MET A 11 18.92 -4.94 -36.97
N LEU A 12 17.90 -4.27 -37.51
CA LEU A 12 17.82 -3.31 -38.62
C LEU A 12 16.58 -2.41 -38.40
N LEU A 13 16.70 -1.12 -38.68
CA LEU A 13 15.60 -0.17 -38.78
C LEU A 13 14.83 -0.44 -40.09
N VAL A 14 13.51 -0.60 -40.04
CA VAL A 14 12.66 -0.45 -41.23
C VAL A 14 11.56 0.56 -40.90
N ILE A 15 11.76 1.78 -41.39
CA ILE A 15 10.74 2.84 -41.43
C ILE A 15 9.98 2.64 -42.73
N VAL A 16 8.72 2.20 -42.66
CA VAL A 16 7.79 2.31 -43.80
C VAL A 16 7.02 3.60 -43.63
N VAL A 17 7.39 4.62 -44.43
CA VAL A 17 6.57 5.82 -44.64
C VAL A 17 5.62 5.49 -45.79
N THR A 18 4.35 5.25 -45.50
CA THR A 18 3.32 5.23 -46.54
C THR A 18 2.52 6.52 -46.44
N ALA A 19 2.59 7.28 -47.54
CA ALA A 19 2.03 8.60 -47.72
C ALA A 19 0.50 8.64 -47.58
N CYS A 20 0.03 9.75 -47.02
CA CYS A 20 -1.35 10.22 -47.07
C CYS A 20 -1.82 10.37 -48.52
N ASN A 21 -3.00 9.85 -48.82
CA ASN A 21 -3.86 10.36 -49.89
C ASN A 21 -5.26 10.56 -49.28
N ASP A 22 -5.61 11.81 -49.05
CA ASP A 22 -7.01 12.23 -48.87
C ASP A 22 -7.65 12.39 -50.25
N THR A 23 -8.85 11.84 -50.45
CA THR A 23 -9.99 12.43 -51.19
C THR A 23 -11.20 11.48 -51.18
N THR A 24 -12.22 11.87 -50.40
CA THR A 24 -13.66 11.95 -50.74
C THR A 24 -14.48 10.69 -51.07
N THR A 25 -15.28 10.30 -50.07
CA THR A 25 -16.75 10.03 -50.08
C THR A 25 -17.33 9.04 -51.10
N GLN A 26 -17.86 7.91 -50.59
CA GLN A 26 -19.24 7.50 -50.88
C GLN A 26 -19.90 6.88 -49.64
N LYS A 27 -21.15 7.30 -49.44
CA LYS A 27 -22.09 6.93 -48.39
C LYS A 27 -22.93 5.78 -48.93
N GLU A 28 -22.97 4.64 -48.27
CA GLU A 28 -24.10 3.72 -48.42
C GLU A 28 -24.41 3.02 -47.10
N VAL A 29 -25.70 2.74 -46.93
CA VAL A 29 -26.44 2.62 -45.69
C VAL A 29 -26.97 1.19 -45.59
N ASN A 30 -27.01 0.67 -44.35
CA ASN A 30 -27.72 -0.52 -43.86
C ASN A 30 -27.12 -1.91 -44.17
N ASN A 31 -26.64 -2.58 -43.11
CA ASN A 31 -27.35 -3.79 -42.68
C ASN A 31 -27.12 -4.10 -41.19
N ILE A 32 -28.21 -4.24 -40.47
CA ILE A 32 -28.27 -4.67 -39.07
C ILE A 32 -27.93 -6.15 -39.05
N ARG A 33 -26.86 -6.54 -38.34
CA ARG A 33 -26.65 -7.92 -37.92
C ARG A 33 -26.49 -7.94 -36.41
N ASN A 34 -27.53 -8.49 -35.79
CA ASN A 34 -27.67 -8.72 -34.37
C ASN A 34 -26.94 -10.02 -34.03
N ASP A 35 -25.66 -9.92 -33.70
CA ASP A 35 -24.92 -11.05 -33.15
C ASP A 35 -24.88 -10.84 -31.63
N ASN A 36 -25.75 -11.57 -30.93
CA ASN A 36 -25.70 -11.77 -29.49
C ASN A 36 -24.33 -12.36 -29.15
N GLU A 37 -23.38 -11.49 -28.82
CA GLU A 37 -22.16 -11.91 -28.15
C GLU A 37 -22.55 -12.19 -26.70
N ILE A 38 -22.68 -13.49 -26.41
CA ILE A 38 -22.70 -13.99 -25.05
C ILE A 38 -21.35 -13.57 -24.45
N ALA A 39 -21.35 -12.49 -23.68
CA ALA A 39 -20.26 -12.15 -22.80
C ALA A 39 -20.11 -13.32 -21.82
N VAL A 40 -19.22 -14.23 -22.17
CA VAL A 40 -18.65 -15.18 -21.22
C VAL A 40 -17.81 -14.31 -20.31
N ASP A 41 -18.37 -13.93 -19.16
CA ASP A 41 -17.61 -13.47 -17.99
C ASP A 41 -16.68 -14.62 -17.62
N THR A 42 -15.54 -14.64 -18.30
CA THR A 42 -14.34 -15.23 -17.75
C THR A 42 -13.98 -14.26 -16.65
N GLU A 43 -14.33 -14.60 -15.40
CA GLU A 43 -13.66 -14.06 -14.22
C GLU A 43 -12.17 -14.35 -14.40
N GLY A 44 -11.50 -13.45 -15.12
CA GLY A 44 -10.07 -13.40 -15.16
C GLY A 44 -9.67 -13.05 -13.75
N THR A 45 -9.06 -14.00 -13.05
CA THR A 45 -8.28 -13.74 -11.85
C THR A 45 -7.32 -12.62 -12.21
N VAL A 46 -7.63 -11.40 -11.76
CA VAL A 46 -6.73 -10.26 -11.92
C VAL A 46 -5.48 -10.63 -11.11
N ASP A 47 -4.39 -10.90 -11.80
CA ASP A 47 -3.09 -11.16 -11.19
C ASP A 47 -2.63 -9.87 -10.52
N HIS A 48 -2.94 -9.75 -9.23
CA HIS A 48 -2.53 -8.62 -8.41
C HIS A 48 -1.04 -8.75 -8.08
N SER A 49 -0.31 -7.64 -8.19
CA SER A 49 1.10 -7.63 -7.82
C SER A 49 1.26 -7.98 -6.33
N ASN A 50 2.43 -8.52 -5.94
CA ASN A 50 2.74 -8.79 -4.54
C ASN A 50 2.61 -7.52 -3.67
N TYR A 51 2.97 -6.36 -4.24
CA TYR A 51 2.74 -5.06 -3.64
C TYR A 51 1.25 -4.82 -3.32
N ASP A 52 0.35 -5.05 -4.29
CA ASP A 52 -1.09 -4.83 -4.09
C ASP A 52 -1.66 -5.79 -3.03
N LYS A 53 -1.22 -7.05 -3.04
CA LYS A 53 -1.60 -8.05 -2.02
C LYS A 53 -1.19 -7.59 -0.62
N ILE A 54 0.07 -7.17 -0.46
CA ILE A 54 0.60 -6.68 0.82
C ILE A 54 -0.10 -5.39 1.23
N SER A 55 -0.32 -4.45 0.32
CA SER A 55 -1.01 -3.19 0.60
C SER A 55 -2.44 -3.43 1.11
N ALA A 56 -3.19 -4.32 0.45
CA ALA A 56 -4.55 -4.66 0.86
C ALA A 56 -4.56 -5.36 2.23
N TYR A 57 -3.67 -6.32 2.44
CA TYR A 57 -3.51 -7.01 3.72
C TYR A 57 -3.20 -6.04 4.86
N MET A 58 -2.22 -5.14 4.67
CA MET A 58 -1.83 -4.18 5.69
C MET A 58 -2.94 -3.18 6.01
N GLU A 59 -3.69 -2.72 5.01
CA GLU A 59 -4.84 -1.84 5.21
C GLU A 59 -5.93 -2.55 6.02
N GLU A 60 -6.26 -3.81 5.69
CA GLU A 60 -7.25 -4.61 6.41
C GLU A 60 -6.85 -4.86 7.87
N GLU A 61 -5.62 -5.34 8.10
CA GLU A 61 -5.09 -5.58 9.45
C GLU A 61 -5.12 -4.31 10.30
N CYS A 62 -4.71 -3.18 9.74
CA CYS A 62 -4.73 -1.90 10.45
C CYS A 62 -6.15 -1.42 10.76
N LYS A 63 -7.11 -1.59 9.84
CA LYS A 63 -8.52 -1.27 10.11
C LYS A 63 -9.07 -2.13 11.23
N ASN A 64 -8.82 -3.44 11.21
CA ASN A 64 -9.29 -4.38 12.23
C ASN A 64 -8.74 -4.04 13.62
N VAL A 65 -7.48 -3.62 13.69
CA VAL A 65 -6.77 -3.38 14.95
C VAL A 65 -6.98 -1.95 15.49
N PHE A 66 -6.83 -0.93 14.67
CA PHE A 66 -6.74 0.47 15.12
C PHE A 66 -8.05 1.28 15.02
N SER A 67 -9.00 0.86 14.17
CA SER A 67 -10.28 1.58 14.04
C SER A 67 -11.12 1.66 15.32
N PRO A 68 -11.02 0.74 16.30
CA PRO A 68 -11.71 0.92 17.58
C PRO A 68 -11.22 2.15 18.39
N TYR A 69 -10.02 2.65 18.09
CA TYR A 69 -9.35 3.69 18.86
C TYR A 69 -9.22 5.02 18.10
N TYR A 70 -9.06 4.95 16.78
CA TYR A 70 -8.72 6.10 15.94
C TYR A 70 -9.55 6.13 14.66
N GLU A 71 -9.72 7.34 14.12
CA GLU A 71 -10.11 7.53 12.73
C GLU A 71 -8.86 7.38 11.85
N LEU A 72 -8.87 6.41 10.93
CA LEU A 72 -7.75 6.11 10.04
C LEU A 72 -7.91 6.90 8.73
N LEU A 73 -6.89 7.68 8.38
CA LEU A 73 -6.96 8.68 7.31
C LEU A 73 -6.20 8.25 6.05
N ALA A 74 -5.05 7.59 6.20
CA ALA A 74 -4.25 7.12 5.08
C ALA A 74 -3.35 5.93 5.46
N PHE A 75 -3.01 5.14 4.45
CA PHE A 75 -2.15 3.96 4.52
C PHE A 75 -1.09 4.10 3.43
N GLU A 76 0.19 4.16 3.80
CA GLU A 76 1.26 4.45 2.86
C GLU A 76 2.39 3.44 3.01
N ILE A 77 2.80 2.82 1.89
CA ILE A 77 4.02 2.00 1.78
C ILE A 77 5.12 2.82 1.11
N SER A 78 6.34 2.74 1.63
CA SER A 78 7.53 3.34 1.03
C SER A 78 8.75 2.44 1.18
N ASP A 79 9.80 2.69 0.39
CA ASP A 79 11.03 1.88 0.33
C ASP A 79 10.77 0.37 0.16
N TYR A 80 9.82 0.03 -0.72
CA TYR A 80 9.44 -1.35 -1.00
C TYR A 80 10.56 -2.07 -1.76
N GLN A 81 11.08 -3.14 -1.18
CA GLN A 81 12.10 -4.00 -1.76
C GLN A 81 11.64 -5.45 -1.67
N GLU A 82 11.69 -6.18 -2.78
CA GLU A 82 11.21 -7.56 -2.89
C GLU A 82 12.34 -8.49 -3.35
N GLU A 83 12.41 -9.67 -2.75
CA GLU A 83 13.26 -10.77 -3.18
C GLU A 83 12.52 -12.11 -3.06
N VAL A 84 13.02 -13.11 -3.79
CA VAL A 84 12.52 -14.49 -3.71
C VAL A 84 13.51 -15.33 -2.92
N VAL A 85 13.09 -15.86 -1.78
CA VAL A 85 13.92 -16.64 -0.86
C VAL A 85 13.26 -18.00 -0.66
N ASN A 86 13.96 -19.07 -1.05
CA ASN A 86 13.48 -20.45 -0.93
C ASN A 86 12.09 -20.71 -1.56
N GLY A 87 11.72 -19.95 -2.60
CA GLY A 87 10.43 -20.07 -3.28
C GLY A 87 9.32 -19.17 -2.74
N ASN A 88 9.55 -18.48 -1.62
CA ASN A 88 8.63 -17.49 -1.07
C ASN A 88 9.02 -16.08 -1.54
N VAL A 89 8.05 -15.18 -1.58
CA VAL A 89 8.31 -13.76 -1.79
C VAL A 89 8.52 -13.11 -0.43
N GLU A 90 9.65 -12.45 -0.23
CA GLU A 90 9.90 -11.61 0.95
C GLU A 90 9.99 -10.15 0.52
N ALA A 91 9.18 -9.29 1.14
CA ALA A 91 9.17 -7.86 0.87
C ALA A 91 9.41 -7.06 2.14
N THR A 92 10.44 -6.22 2.15
CA THR A 92 10.72 -5.25 3.22
C THR A 92 10.23 -3.86 2.82
N PHE A 93 9.64 -3.12 3.75
CA PHE A 93 9.10 -1.80 3.48
C PHE A 93 8.91 -0.97 4.76
N PHE A 94 8.83 0.35 4.60
CA PHE A 94 8.28 1.24 5.62
C PHE A 94 6.78 1.41 5.42
N TYR A 95 6.02 1.25 6.51
CA TYR A 95 4.59 1.46 6.53
C TYR A 95 4.24 2.66 7.39
N LYS A 96 3.45 3.59 6.86
CA LYS A 96 2.92 4.75 7.57
C LYS A 96 1.41 4.69 7.61
N LEU A 97 0.86 4.73 8.82
CA LEU A 97 -0.56 4.91 9.10
C LEU A 97 -0.80 6.34 9.60
N ILE A 98 -1.57 7.13 8.85
CA ILE A 98 -2.02 8.45 9.28
C ILE A 98 -3.37 8.29 9.98
N HIS A 99 -3.48 8.78 11.21
CA HIS A 99 -4.67 8.64 12.03
C HIS A 99 -4.95 9.88 12.86
N LYS A 100 -6.18 10.06 13.34
CA LYS A 100 -6.50 11.05 14.38
C LYS A 100 -7.41 10.44 15.43
N ASN A 101 -7.54 11.12 16.58
CA ASN A 101 -8.59 10.77 17.52
C ASN A 101 -9.96 11.05 16.89
N TYR A 102 -10.97 10.23 17.22
CA TYR A 102 -12.35 10.54 16.87
C TYR A 102 -12.76 11.92 17.39
N ASP A 103 -13.57 12.61 16.59
CA ASP A 103 -14.06 13.97 16.86
C ASP A 103 -14.87 13.99 18.17
N LYS A 104 -14.19 14.38 19.25
CA LYS A 104 -14.77 14.58 20.58
C LYS A 104 -14.15 15.81 21.22
N ASP A 105 -14.93 16.49 22.05
CA ASP A 105 -14.47 17.67 22.78
C ASP A 105 -13.23 17.30 23.64
N PRO A 106 -12.05 17.91 23.39
CA PRO A 106 -10.85 17.63 24.16
C PRO A 106 -11.04 17.85 25.67
N ASP A 107 -11.92 18.75 26.10
CA ASP A 107 -12.19 19.01 27.52
C ASP A 107 -12.91 17.85 28.23
N THR A 108 -13.42 16.88 27.48
CA THR A 108 -14.00 15.65 28.03
C THR A 108 -12.95 14.56 28.28
N VAL A 109 -11.72 14.77 27.79
CA VAL A 109 -10.61 13.83 27.94
C VAL A 109 -9.96 14.04 29.30
N GLY A 110 -9.88 12.97 30.12
CA GLY A 110 -9.47 13.06 31.52
C GLY A 110 -8.19 13.85 31.78
N TYR A 111 -7.11 13.57 31.04
CA TYR A 111 -5.83 14.26 31.25
C TYR A 111 -5.85 15.73 30.76
N ILE A 112 -6.62 16.04 29.72
CA ILE A 112 -6.77 17.42 29.20
C ILE A 112 -7.61 18.24 30.18
N LYS A 113 -8.69 17.65 30.69
CA LYS A 113 -9.53 18.24 31.73
C LYS A 113 -8.72 18.55 33.00
N GLU A 114 -7.92 17.59 33.47
CA GLU A 114 -7.06 17.79 34.64
C GLU A 114 -6.01 18.89 34.39
N ALA A 115 -5.42 18.94 33.19
CA ALA A 115 -4.50 20.00 32.79
C ALA A 115 -5.18 21.38 32.82
N LYS A 116 -6.43 21.47 32.35
CA LYS A 116 -7.24 22.70 32.41
C LYS A 116 -7.50 23.14 33.85
N GLU A 117 -7.97 22.22 34.69
CA GLU A 117 -8.37 22.50 36.08
C GLU A 117 -7.17 22.86 36.97
N SER A 118 -6.00 22.28 36.71
CA SER A 118 -4.76 22.57 37.42
C SER A 118 -4.04 23.85 36.95
N GLY A 119 -4.53 24.50 35.88
CA GLY A 119 -3.85 25.65 35.27
C GLY A 119 -2.52 25.28 34.61
N ASN A 120 -2.40 24.05 34.10
CA ASN A 120 -1.19 23.57 33.44
C ASN A 120 -0.87 24.42 32.21
N VAL A 121 0.37 24.90 32.12
CA VAL A 121 0.86 25.75 31.02
C VAL A 121 0.74 25.09 29.64
N ASN A 122 0.71 23.75 29.59
CA ASN A 122 0.62 22.97 28.36
C ASN A 122 -0.83 22.64 27.95
N TYR A 123 -1.84 23.06 28.72
CA TYR A 123 -3.26 22.76 28.43
C TYR A 123 -3.64 23.09 26.98
N GLN A 124 -3.31 24.30 26.51
CA GLN A 124 -3.71 24.74 25.17
C GLN A 124 -3.07 23.86 24.08
N GLN A 125 -1.81 23.48 24.25
CA GLN A 125 -1.14 22.56 23.34
C GLN A 125 -1.82 21.19 23.31
N MET A 126 -2.14 20.63 24.49
CA MET A 126 -2.85 19.35 24.56
C MET A 126 -4.23 19.42 23.91
N TYR A 127 -4.93 20.53 24.08
CA TYR A 127 -6.24 20.80 23.46
C TYR A 127 -6.12 20.85 21.93
N ASP A 128 -5.17 21.63 21.41
CA ASP A 128 -4.99 21.86 19.98
C ASP A 128 -4.50 20.61 19.25
N GLU A 129 -3.55 19.87 19.84
CA GLU A 129 -3.02 18.60 19.32
C GLU A 129 -4.03 17.44 19.46
N TYR A 130 -5.06 17.65 20.26
CA TYR A 130 -6.32 16.89 20.39
C TYR A 130 -6.62 15.98 19.19
N LEU A 131 -7.03 16.68 18.14
CA LEU A 131 -7.65 16.14 16.94
C LEU A 131 -6.73 16.24 15.72
N GLN A 132 -5.47 16.66 15.91
CA GLN A 132 -4.52 16.73 14.81
C GLN A 132 -4.20 15.32 14.30
N PRO A 133 -4.07 15.14 12.97
CA PRO A 133 -3.50 13.93 12.40
C PRO A 133 -2.11 13.61 12.97
N LYS A 134 -1.86 12.34 13.19
CA LYS A 134 -0.60 11.77 13.70
C LYS A 134 -0.20 10.59 12.83
N GLU A 135 1.09 10.27 12.87
CA GLU A 135 1.68 9.18 12.11
C GLU A 135 2.08 8.03 13.05
N MET A 136 1.73 6.81 12.68
CA MET A 136 2.37 5.59 13.18
C MET A 136 3.26 5.03 12.07
N ASN A 137 4.54 4.84 12.36
CA ASN A 137 5.53 4.39 11.38
C ASN A 137 6.10 3.03 11.80
N PHE A 138 6.21 2.12 10.85
CA PHE A 138 6.69 0.75 11.06
C PHE A 138 7.74 0.38 10.01
N GLU A 139 8.75 -0.38 10.42
CA GLU A 139 9.67 -1.10 9.52
C GLU A 139 9.26 -2.58 9.54
N LEU A 140 8.78 -3.08 8.40
CA LEU A 140 8.12 -4.37 8.31
C LEU A 140 8.71 -5.23 7.19
N LYS A 141 8.57 -6.53 7.36
CA LYS A 141 8.78 -7.52 6.31
C LYS A 141 7.53 -8.39 6.18
N ALA A 142 7.01 -8.53 4.96
CA ALA A 142 5.96 -9.48 4.63
C ALA A 142 6.56 -10.66 3.86
N MET A 143 6.18 -11.88 4.24
CA MET A 143 6.51 -13.11 3.53
C MET A 143 5.22 -13.69 2.95
N ILE A 144 5.18 -13.86 1.62
CA ILE A 144 4.08 -14.50 0.90
C ILE A 144 4.51 -15.93 0.56
N ASP A 145 3.75 -16.91 1.04
CA ASP A 145 3.99 -18.33 0.79
C ASP A 145 3.36 -18.82 -0.55
N GLU A 146 3.58 -20.10 -0.87
CA GLU A 146 3.06 -20.74 -2.09
C GLU A 146 1.53 -20.76 -2.20
N ASN A 147 0.81 -20.52 -1.10
CA ASN A 147 -0.66 -20.47 -1.02
C ASN A 147 -1.19 -19.03 -0.91
N ASP A 148 -0.37 -18.02 -1.25
CA ASP A 148 -0.67 -16.60 -1.07
C ASP A 148 -0.91 -16.18 0.40
N GLY A 149 -0.48 -16.99 1.37
CA GLY A 149 -0.53 -16.67 2.79
C GLY A 149 0.51 -15.62 3.16
N ILE A 150 0.11 -14.54 3.85
CA ILE A 150 1.00 -13.46 4.27
C ILE A 150 1.33 -13.60 5.76
N THR A 151 2.63 -13.68 6.08
CA THR A 151 3.15 -13.57 7.45
C THR A 151 3.95 -12.28 7.60
N LEU A 152 3.68 -11.53 8.67
CA LEU A 152 4.30 -10.24 8.94
C LEU A 152 5.41 -10.37 9.98
N TYR A 153 6.48 -9.62 9.80
CA TYR A 153 7.60 -9.51 10.71
C TYR A 153 7.94 -8.04 10.96
N SER A 154 8.47 -7.73 12.15
CA SER A 154 9.03 -6.42 12.50
C SER A 154 10.50 -6.53 12.87
N ASN A 155 11.25 -5.46 12.66
CA ASN A 155 12.64 -5.39 13.08
C ASN A 155 12.72 -5.03 14.56
N VAL A 156 13.17 -5.96 15.40
CA VAL A 156 13.29 -5.74 16.86
C VAL A 156 14.68 -5.26 17.28
N SER A 157 15.64 -5.24 16.35
CA SER A 157 17.01 -4.89 16.68
C SER A 157 17.23 -3.38 16.68
N PRO A 158 17.78 -2.78 17.75
CA PRO A 158 18.16 -1.36 17.75
C PRO A 158 19.34 -1.07 16.81
N LYS A 159 20.10 -2.10 16.41
CA LYS A 159 21.23 -2.00 15.49
C LYS A 159 21.32 -3.25 14.62
N GLY A 160 21.12 -3.07 13.33
CA GLY A 160 21.09 -4.17 12.37
C GLY A 160 19.67 -4.62 12.11
N ILE A 161 19.52 -5.88 11.68
CA ILE A 161 18.24 -6.44 11.26
C ILE A 161 18.04 -7.74 12.03
N GLU A 162 16.94 -7.80 12.78
CA GLU A 162 16.44 -9.01 13.43
C GLU A 162 14.93 -9.05 13.26
N TRP A 163 14.47 -9.92 12.36
CA TRP A 163 13.05 -10.03 12.03
C TRP A 163 12.37 -11.00 12.99
N GLU A 164 11.37 -10.52 13.71
CA GLU A 164 10.48 -11.34 14.52
C GLU A 164 9.05 -11.28 13.99
N GLU A 165 8.37 -12.42 13.96
CA GLU A 165 6.97 -12.51 13.54
C GLU A 165 6.10 -11.61 14.42
N THR A 166 5.19 -10.86 13.81
CA THR A 166 4.34 -9.91 14.52
C THR A 166 2.95 -9.84 13.91
N LYS A 167 2.03 -9.28 14.66
CA LYS A 167 0.71 -8.85 14.22
C LYS A 167 0.55 -7.37 14.49
N MET A 168 -0.29 -6.68 13.72
CA MET A 168 -0.54 -5.26 13.99
C MET A 168 -1.09 -5.00 15.41
N SER A 169 -1.77 -5.99 16.00
CA SER A 169 -2.25 -5.94 17.39
C SER A 169 -1.13 -5.85 18.43
N ASP A 170 0.08 -6.31 18.13
CA ASP A 170 1.20 -6.32 19.07
C ASP A 170 1.69 -4.88 19.37
N PHE A 171 1.35 -3.93 18.50
CA PHE A 171 1.63 -2.50 18.67
C PHE A 171 0.58 -1.77 19.53
N ILE A 172 -0.43 -2.47 20.04
CA ILE A 172 -1.39 -1.94 21.01
C ILE A 172 -1.06 -2.45 22.40
N ILE A 173 -0.96 -1.53 23.36
CA ILE A 173 -0.87 -1.89 24.78
C ILE A 173 -2.24 -2.44 25.22
N SER A 174 -2.35 -3.77 25.32
CA SER A 174 -3.49 -4.42 25.96
C SER A 174 -3.45 -4.20 27.48
N LYS A 175 -4.62 -3.99 28.09
CA LYS A 175 -4.76 -3.91 29.56
C LYS A 175 -4.74 -5.29 30.22
#